data_AF-A0A832KDN2-F1
#
_entry.id   AF-A0A832KDN2-F1
#
_cell.length_a   1.000
_cell.length_b   1.000
_cell.length_c   1.000
_cell.angle_alpha   90.00
_cell.angle_beta   90.00
_cell.angle_gamma   90.00
#
_symmetry.space_group_name_H-M   'P 1'
#
loop_
_entity.id
_entity.type
_entity.pdbx_description
1 polymer ?
#
loop_
_entity_poly.entity_id
_entity_poly.type
_entity_poly.pdbx_seq_one_letter_code
_entity_poly.pdbx_strand_id
1 'polypeptide(L)'
;DKRIRLERKAFIGVVSRGAFIIEGIVKGEAEWDGSDATDRVADAVASSPHREQMRCILLDGLYMAGGNKVDAWTLYRLVNMPVILAFKDEFFNFYSDRNPWEYTFAVGSLKFYAVGLEERAAKNIIKASLGSHRLPEALIVARKIATAYNNLLRRTLTRKGSAS
;
A
#
# COMPACT_ATOMS: atom_id res chain seq x y z
N ASP A 1 30.33 5.73 -15.09
CA ASP A 1 28.98 6.24 -14.82
C ASP A 1 28.10 5.16 -14.19
N LYS A 2 28.23 4.97 -12.86
CA LYS A 2 27.59 3.88 -12.09
C LYS A 2 26.41 4.39 -11.23
N ARG A 3 25.97 5.63 -11.45
CA ARG A 3 24.93 6.32 -10.66
C ARG A 3 23.51 6.04 -11.15
N ILE A 4 23.35 5.42 -12.32
CA ILE A 4 22.08 4.92 -12.87
C ILE A 4 21.94 3.43 -12.53
N ARG A 5 21.99 3.09 -11.24
CA ARG A 5 21.47 1.80 -10.76
C ARG A 5 20.16 2.18 -10.10
N LEU A 6 19.04 1.90 -10.77
CA LEU A 6 17.67 2.22 -10.34
C LEU A 6 17.57 2.13 -8.81
N GLU A 7 17.48 3.26 -8.11
CA GLU A 7 17.40 3.27 -6.66
C GLU A 7 16.10 2.56 -6.27
N ARG A 8 16.17 1.29 -5.86
CA ARG A 8 14.98 0.62 -5.34
C ARG A 8 14.62 1.25 -3.98
N LYS A 9 13.34 1.53 -3.76
CA LYS A 9 12.83 1.90 -2.43
C LYS A 9 12.04 0.76 -1.85
N ALA A 10 12.30 0.50 -0.58
CA ALA A 10 11.51 -0.45 0.18
C ALA A 10 10.15 0.13 0.52
N PHE A 11 9.15 -0.74 0.40
CA PHE A 11 7.83 -0.55 0.97
C PHE A 11 7.55 -1.63 2.00
N ILE A 12 6.63 -1.31 2.91
CA ILE A 12 6.25 -2.17 4.02
C ILE A 12 4.74 -2.30 4.01
N GLY A 13 4.27 -3.55 4.04
CA GLY A 13 2.89 -3.91 4.33
C GLY A 13 2.77 -4.47 5.74
N VAL A 14 1.60 -4.32 6.35
CA VAL A 14 1.27 -4.90 7.66
C VAL A 14 0.05 -5.78 7.48
N VAL A 15 0.14 -7.01 7.98
CA VAL A 15 -0.99 -7.94 8.03
C VAL A 15 -1.66 -7.75 9.36
N SER A 16 -2.93 -7.35 9.34
CA SER A 16 -3.70 -7.14 10.56
C SER A 16 -5.07 -7.79 10.50
N ARG A 17 -5.62 -8.05 11.69
CA ARG A 17 -7.01 -8.45 11.89
C ARG A 17 -7.74 -7.34 12.64
N GLY A 18 -8.63 -6.65 11.92
CA GLY A 18 -9.24 -5.43 12.43
C GLY A 18 -8.20 -4.34 12.69
N ALA A 19 -8.49 -3.46 13.66
CA ALA A 19 -7.67 -2.29 13.96
C ALA A 19 -6.39 -2.59 14.77
N PHE A 20 -6.42 -3.55 15.71
CA PHE A 20 -5.39 -3.61 16.76
C PHE A 20 -4.53 -4.88 16.76
N ILE A 21 -4.91 -5.93 16.03
CA ILE A 21 -4.17 -7.19 16.00
C ILE A 21 -3.25 -7.18 14.78
N ILE A 22 -1.94 -7.15 15.00
CA ILE A 22 -0.92 -7.30 13.95
C ILE A 22 -0.44 -8.74 13.95
N GLU A 23 -0.54 -9.41 12.80
CA GLU A 23 -0.14 -10.80 12.64
C GLU A 23 1.21 -10.93 11.92
N GLY A 24 1.59 -9.94 11.12
CA GLY A 24 2.84 -10.00 10.37
C GLY A 24 3.19 -8.73 9.60
N ILE A 25 4.40 -8.75 9.03
CA ILE A 25 4.94 -7.68 8.19
C ILE A 25 5.28 -8.28 6.83
N VAL A 26 4.99 -7.53 5.77
CA VAL A 26 5.41 -7.83 4.41
C VAL A 26 6.39 -6.74 3.97
N LYS A 27 7.50 -7.12 3.35
CA LYS A 27 8.46 -6.17 2.76
C LYS A 27 8.57 -6.46 1.27
N GLY A 28 8.57 -5.41 0.47
CA GLY A 28 9.01 -5.48 -0.92
C GLY A 28 9.83 -4.25 -1.31
N GLU A 29 10.32 -4.25 -2.54
CA GLU A 29 11.10 -3.14 -3.09
C GLU A 29 10.67 -2.86 -4.53
N ALA A 30 10.38 -1.60 -4.83
CA ALA A 30 10.03 -1.13 -6.16
C ALA A 30 11.06 -0.11 -6.67
N GLU A 31 11.15 0.05 -7.97
CA GLU A 31 12.03 1.02 -8.59
C GLU A 31 11.56 2.46 -8.32
N TRP A 32 12.50 3.35 -7.99
CA TRP A 32 12.19 4.78 -7.85
C TRP A 32 11.72 5.36 -9.19
N ASP A 33 10.53 5.98 -9.20
CA ASP A 33 9.88 6.50 -10.41
C ASP A 33 9.78 5.48 -11.57
N GLY A 34 9.77 4.18 -11.24
CA GLY A 34 9.63 3.10 -12.21
C GLY A 34 8.17 2.77 -12.56
N SER A 35 7.97 1.59 -13.14
CA SER A 35 6.65 1.06 -13.50
C SER A 35 6.36 -0.33 -12.90
N ASP A 36 7.21 -0.82 -12.01
CA ASP A 36 7.13 -2.17 -11.44
C ASP A 36 6.32 -2.26 -10.13
N ALA A 37 5.78 -1.16 -9.58
CA ALA A 37 5.17 -1.19 -8.24
C ALA A 37 4.00 -2.18 -8.12
N THR A 38 3.16 -2.28 -9.16
CA THR A 38 2.04 -3.24 -9.18
C THR A 38 2.52 -4.68 -9.02
N ASP A 39 3.49 -5.08 -9.85
CA ASP A 39 4.05 -6.44 -9.83
C ASP A 39 4.77 -6.70 -8.50
N ARG A 40 5.51 -5.71 -7.98
CA ARG A 40 6.22 -5.87 -6.71
C ARG A 40 5.29 -6.01 -5.52
N VAL A 41 4.16 -5.31 -5.50
CA VAL A 41 3.14 -5.53 -4.47
C VAL A 41 2.52 -6.92 -4.62
N ALA A 42 2.23 -7.35 -5.85
CA ALA A 42 1.69 -8.69 -6.12
C ALA A 42 2.63 -9.79 -5.63
N ASP A 43 3.93 -9.69 -5.96
CA ASP A 43 4.98 -10.61 -5.50
C ASP A 43 5.05 -10.67 -3.97
N ALA A 44 5.03 -9.50 -3.31
CA ALA A 44 5.14 -9.40 -1.86
C ALA A 44 3.91 -10.00 -1.15
N VAL A 45 2.72 -9.84 -1.71
CA VAL A 45 1.49 -10.48 -1.20
C VAL A 45 1.53 -11.99 -1.44
N ALA A 46 1.87 -12.42 -2.65
CA ALA A 46 1.88 -13.82 -3.04
C ALA A 46 2.90 -14.66 -2.25
N SER A 47 4.07 -14.08 -1.94
CA SER A 47 5.14 -14.73 -1.17
C SER A 47 4.97 -14.65 0.36
N SER A 48 3.96 -13.92 0.85
CA SER A 48 3.75 -13.79 2.29
C SER A 48 3.28 -15.12 2.92
N PRO A 49 3.83 -15.54 4.08
CA PRO A 49 3.32 -16.69 4.81
C PRO A 49 1.87 -16.49 5.31
N HIS A 50 1.38 -15.25 5.32
CA HIS A 50 0.02 -14.91 5.71
C HIS A 50 -0.96 -14.85 4.54
N ARG A 51 -0.53 -15.16 3.31
CA ARG A 51 -1.33 -15.01 2.09
C ARG A 51 -2.71 -15.66 2.18
N GLU A 52 -2.80 -16.87 2.72
CA GLU A 52 -4.04 -17.66 2.78
C GLU A 52 -5.12 -17.06 3.70
N GLN A 53 -4.73 -16.22 4.66
CA GLN A 53 -5.63 -15.55 5.58
C GLN A 53 -5.93 -14.09 5.20
N MET A 54 -5.18 -13.50 4.28
CA MET A 54 -5.48 -12.18 3.75
C MET A 54 -6.79 -12.21 2.93
N ARG A 55 -7.58 -11.15 3.05
CA ARG A 55 -8.89 -11.02 2.38
C ARG A 55 -9.06 -9.73 1.60
N CYS A 56 -8.20 -8.75 1.84
CA CYS A 56 -8.22 -7.44 1.20
C CYS A 56 -6.84 -6.82 1.31
N ILE A 57 -6.43 -6.08 0.28
CA ILE A 57 -5.24 -5.23 0.29
C ILE A 57 -5.69 -3.80 0.56
N LEU A 58 -5.07 -3.14 1.54
CA LEU A 58 -5.24 -1.71 1.79
C LEU A 58 -3.97 -0.99 1.31
N LEU A 59 -4.12 -0.02 0.41
CA LEU A 59 -3.02 0.80 -0.09
C LEU A 59 -3.09 2.23 0.47
N ASP A 60 -1.93 2.77 0.80
CA ASP A 60 -1.76 4.15 1.28
C ASP A 60 -1.46 5.10 0.11
N GLY A 61 -2.46 5.31 -0.74
CA GLY A 61 -2.36 6.14 -1.95
C GLY A 61 -2.08 5.34 -3.22
N LEU A 62 -1.95 6.09 -4.32
CA LEU A 62 -1.79 5.56 -5.68
C LEU A 62 -0.34 5.29 -6.07
N TYR A 63 0.60 6.02 -5.48
CA TYR A 63 2.00 6.01 -5.87
C TYR A 63 2.86 5.50 -4.72
N MET A 64 3.88 4.72 -5.09
CA MET A 64 4.91 4.21 -4.20
C MET A 64 6.28 4.56 -4.80
N ALA A 65 7.34 4.54 -4.00
CA ALA A 65 8.71 4.78 -4.47
C ALA A 65 8.84 6.01 -5.40
N GLY A 66 8.26 7.15 -5.03
CA GLY A 66 8.16 8.32 -5.90
C GLY A 66 6.86 8.29 -6.70
N GLY A 67 6.96 8.34 -8.03
CA GLY A 67 5.86 8.31 -9.00
C GLY A 67 5.52 6.93 -9.54
N ASN A 68 6.03 5.84 -8.95
CA ASN A 68 5.75 4.48 -9.42
C ASN A 68 4.31 4.08 -9.04
N LYS A 69 3.42 4.06 -10.03
CA LYS A 69 1.98 3.89 -9.85
C LYS A 69 1.62 2.44 -9.57
N VAL A 70 0.73 2.22 -8.60
CA VAL A 70 0.07 0.93 -8.38
C VAL A 70 -1.28 0.93 -9.09
N ASP A 71 -1.43 0.06 -10.08
CA ASP A 71 -2.72 -0.16 -10.75
C ASP A 71 -3.56 -1.16 -9.96
N ALA A 72 -4.58 -0.66 -9.26
CA ALA A 72 -5.39 -1.47 -8.36
C ALA A 72 -6.21 -2.54 -9.07
N TRP A 73 -6.66 -2.29 -10.30
CA TRP A 73 -7.39 -3.27 -11.10
C TRP A 73 -6.48 -4.42 -11.52
N THR A 74 -5.29 -4.08 -11.99
CA THR A 74 -4.26 -5.06 -12.35
C THR A 74 -3.82 -5.86 -11.14
N LEU A 75 -3.57 -5.20 -9.99
CA LEU A 75 -3.23 -5.86 -8.74
C LEU A 75 -4.32 -6.84 -8.31
N TYR A 76 -5.59 -6.41 -8.29
CA TYR A 76 -6.74 -7.27 -7.97
C TYR A 76 -6.72 -8.56 -8.81
N ARG A 77 -6.49 -8.45 -10.13
CA ARG A 77 -6.44 -9.60 -11.04
C ARG A 77 -5.23 -10.49 -10.81
N LEU A 78 -4.06 -9.91 -10.52
CA LEU A 78 -2.82 -10.66 -10.31
C LEU A 78 -2.88 -11.51 -9.02
N VAL A 79 -3.41 -10.95 -7.93
CA VAL A 79 -3.44 -11.64 -6.62
C VAL A 79 -4.77 -12.31 -6.30
N ASN A 80 -5.80 -12.10 -7.13
CA ASN A 80 -7.19 -12.51 -6.89
C ASN A 80 -7.69 -12.09 -5.50
N MET A 81 -7.44 -10.83 -5.14
CA MET A 81 -7.76 -10.29 -3.83
C MET A 81 -8.19 -8.83 -3.95
N PRO A 82 -9.32 -8.44 -3.35
CA PRO A 82 -9.79 -7.06 -3.44
C PRO A 82 -8.78 -6.03 -2.96
N VAL A 83 -8.85 -4.84 -3.53
CA VAL A 83 -7.95 -3.73 -3.22
C VAL A 83 -8.77 -2.52 -2.84
N ILE A 84 -8.42 -1.88 -1.72
CA ILE A 84 -8.98 -0.60 -1.30
C ILE A 84 -7.84 0.39 -1.17
N LEU A 85 -7.89 1.47 -1.93
CA LEU A 85 -6.94 2.58 -1.86
C LEU A 85 -7.50 3.66 -0.94
N ALA A 86 -6.73 4.06 0.06
CA ALA A 86 -6.98 5.28 0.83
C ALA A 86 -6.25 6.44 0.15
N PHE A 87 -6.91 7.56 -0.09
CA PHE A 87 -6.24 8.75 -0.61
C PHE A 87 -6.79 10.03 0.02
N LYS A 88 -5.98 11.07 -0.06
CA LYS A 88 -6.39 12.43 0.31
C LYS A 88 -7.22 13.05 -0.82
N ASP A 89 -8.07 14.01 -0.46
CA ASP A 89 -9.12 14.60 -1.30
C ASP A 89 -8.69 15.00 -2.72
N GLU A 90 -7.44 15.44 -2.89
CA GLU A 90 -6.90 15.96 -4.15
C GLU A 90 -6.88 14.94 -5.31
N PHE A 91 -6.93 13.64 -5.01
CA PHE A 91 -6.89 12.60 -6.04
C PHE A 91 -8.27 11.99 -6.38
N PHE A 92 -9.33 12.43 -5.71
CA PHE A 92 -10.67 11.86 -5.87
C PHE A 92 -11.18 11.96 -7.32
N ASN A 93 -10.87 13.06 -8.00
CA ASN A 93 -11.34 13.30 -9.37
C ASN A 93 -10.64 12.45 -10.44
N PHE A 94 -9.55 11.74 -10.12
CA PHE A 94 -8.89 10.84 -11.05
C PHE A 94 -9.58 9.47 -11.17
N TYR A 95 -10.50 9.18 -10.23
CA TYR A 95 -11.26 7.95 -10.22
C TYR A 95 -12.72 8.29 -10.45
N SER A 96 -13.21 8.02 -11.65
CA SER A 96 -14.64 7.91 -11.90
C SER A 96 -15.08 6.47 -11.61
N ASP A 97 -16.26 6.31 -11.03
CA ASP A 97 -16.87 4.99 -10.89
C ASP A 97 -17.00 4.39 -12.30
N ARG A 98 -16.27 3.29 -12.53
CA ARG A 98 -16.22 2.66 -13.85
C ARG A 98 -17.24 1.55 -13.97
N ASN A 99 -17.51 0.83 -12.87
CA ASN A 99 -18.48 -0.25 -12.79
C ASN A 99 -18.78 -0.61 -11.31
N PRO A 100 -19.78 -1.48 -11.01
CA PRO A 100 -20.14 -1.83 -9.63
C PRO A 100 -19.02 -2.47 -8.78
N TRP A 101 -17.93 -2.91 -9.41
CA TRP A 101 -16.76 -3.51 -8.75
C TRP A 101 -15.56 -2.57 -8.73
N GLU A 102 -15.71 -1.33 -9.18
CA GLU A 102 -14.66 -0.32 -9.29
C GLU A 102 -15.26 1.08 -9.10
N TYR A 103 -15.25 1.55 -7.85
CA TYR A 103 -15.96 2.76 -7.43
C TYR A 103 -15.26 3.46 -6.26
N THR A 104 -15.64 4.70 -6.05
CA THR A 104 -15.21 5.51 -4.90
C THR A 104 -16.26 5.52 -3.80
N PHE A 105 -15.82 5.61 -2.55
CA PHE A 105 -16.72 5.72 -1.40
C PHE A 105 -16.06 6.49 -0.25
N ALA A 106 -16.88 6.90 0.72
CA ALA A 106 -16.40 7.63 1.89
C ALA A 106 -16.77 6.93 3.21
N VAL A 107 -15.89 7.07 4.20
CA VAL A 107 -16.13 6.72 5.61
C VAL A 107 -15.64 7.90 6.46
N GLY A 108 -16.58 8.63 7.07
CA GLY A 108 -16.26 9.89 7.74
C GLY A 108 -15.70 10.91 6.75
N SER A 109 -14.54 11.50 7.08
CA SER A 109 -13.86 12.44 6.19
C SER A 109 -12.85 11.78 5.24
N LEU A 110 -12.75 10.44 5.23
CA LEU A 110 -11.84 9.74 4.34
C LEU A 110 -12.54 9.23 3.10
N LYS A 111 -11.81 9.30 1.98
CA LYS A 111 -12.23 8.81 0.68
C LYS A 111 -11.38 7.62 0.28
N PHE A 112 -12.03 6.68 -0.39
CA PHE A 112 -11.45 5.42 -0.80
C PHE A 112 -11.88 5.09 -2.22
N TYR A 113 -11.10 4.23 -2.86
CA TYR A 113 -11.40 3.60 -4.13
C TYR A 113 -11.29 2.10 -3.93
N ALA A 114 -12.36 1.37 -4.21
CA ALA A 114 -12.41 -0.07 -4.07
C ALA A 114 -12.41 -0.73 -5.44
N VAL A 115 -11.71 -1.87 -5.51
CA VAL A 115 -11.75 -2.79 -6.63
C VAL A 115 -12.04 -4.20 -6.12
N GLY A 116 -13.02 -4.87 -6.73
CA GLY A 116 -13.35 -6.28 -6.47
C GLY A 116 -14.17 -6.53 -5.20
N LEU A 117 -14.86 -5.51 -4.67
CA LEU A 117 -15.73 -5.62 -3.49
C LEU A 117 -17.10 -4.99 -3.74
N GLU A 118 -18.11 -5.45 -3.01
CA GLU A 118 -19.36 -4.71 -2.84
C GLU A 118 -19.14 -3.53 -1.89
N GLU A 119 -19.81 -2.40 -2.13
CA GLU A 119 -19.71 -1.19 -1.31
C GLU A 119 -19.96 -1.44 0.18
N ARG A 120 -20.97 -2.25 0.51
CA ARG A 120 -21.28 -2.61 1.90
C ARG A 120 -20.10 -3.33 2.56
N ALA A 121 -19.49 -4.29 1.86
CA ALA A 121 -18.35 -5.04 2.35
C ALA A 121 -17.11 -4.13 2.52
N ALA A 122 -16.81 -3.29 1.53
CA ALA A 122 -15.70 -2.33 1.60
C ALA A 122 -15.86 -1.37 2.79
N LYS A 123 -17.05 -0.82 3.01
CA LYS A 123 -17.36 0.03 4.17
C LYS A 123 -17.16 -0.70 5.50
N ASN A 124 -17.57 -1.96 5.59
CA ASN A 124 -17.39 -2.77 6.80
C ASN A 124 -15.92 -3.08 7.08
N ILE A 125 -15.14 -3.43 6.05
CA ILE A 125 -13.70 -3.66 6.16
C ILE A 125 -13.01 -2.40 6.69
N ILE A 126 -13.29 -1.23 6.09
CA ILE A 126 -12.71 0.03 6.54
C ILE A 126 -13.10 0.30 7.99
N LYS A 127 -14.39 0.28 8.35
CA LYS A 127 -14.85 0.53 9.72
C LYS A 127 -14.20 -0.40 10.74
N ALA A 128 -14.04 -1.68 10.44
CA ALA A 128 -13.40 -2.67 11.33
C ALA A 128 -11.87 -2.46 11.45
N SER A 129 -11.24 -1.83 10.46
CA SER A 129 -9.80 -1.52 10.45
C SER A 129 -9.44 -0.18 11.09
N LEU A 130 -10.44 0.67 11.36
CA LEU A 130 -10.25 1.96 12.02
C LEU A 130 -10.09 1.79 13.53
N GLY A 131 -9.08 2.46 14.08
CA GLY A 131 -8.86 2.59 15.52
C GLY A 131 -9.17 4.01 15.99
N SER A 132 -8.22 4.61 16.71
CA SER A 132 -8.36 5.97 17.25
C SER A 132 -8.09 7.05 16.20
N HIS A 133 -7.50 6.67 15.07
CA HIS A 133 -7.13 7.58 13.99
C HIS A 133 -8.13 7.53 12.84
N ARG A 134 -8.02 8.54 11.96
CA ARG A 134 -8.88 8.62 10.77
C ARG A 134 -8.54 7.58 9.72
N LEU A 135 -7.28 7.12 9.62
CA LEU A 135 -6.82 6.09 8.66
C LEU A 135 -6.81 4.69 9.31
N PRO A 136 -7.01 3.61 8.53
CA PRO A 136 -6.81 2.25 9.02
C PRO A 136 -5.47 2.08 9.74
N GLU A 137 -5.49 1.49 10.93
CA GLU A 137 -4.30 1.43 11.81
C GLU A 137 -3.14 0.68 11.15
N ALA A 138 -3.42 -0.36 10.36
CA ALA A 138 -2.41 -1.08 9.59
C ALA A 138 -1.63 -0.16 8.64
N LEU A 139 -2.28 0.82 7.99
CA LEU A 139 -1.61 1.80 7.13
C LEU A 139 -0.73 2.75 7.93
N ILE A 140 -1.18 3.17 9.11
CA ILE A 140 -0.41 4.04 10.01
C ILE A 140 0.86 3.33 10.47
N VAL A 141 0.73 2.08 10.91
CA VAL A 141 1.86 1.26 11.36
C VAL A 141 2.82 1.02 10.19
N ALA A 142 2.31 0.59 9.03
CA ALA A 142 3.11 0.39 7.83
C ALA A 142 3.91 1.65 7.46
N ARG A 143 3.28 2.82 7.47
CA ARG A 143 3.92 4.11 7.18
C ARG A 143 5.04 4.44 8.17
N LYS A 144 4.81 4.23 9.47
CA LYS A 144 5.83 4.47 10.51
C LYS A 144 7.04 3.54 10.31
N ILE A 145 6.79 2.24 10.08
CA ILE A 145 7.86 1.26 9.84
C ILE A 145 8.62 1.60 8.56
N ALA A 146 7.93 1.88 7.45
CA ALA A 146 8.56 2.25 6.19
C ALA A 146 9.43 3.52 6.33
N THR A 147 8.94 4.53 7.05
CA THR A 147 9.70 5.76 7.32
C THR A 147 10.96 5.48 8.13
N ALA A 148 10.84 4.72 9.22
CA ALA A 148 11.99 4.34 10.05
C ALA A 148 13.02 3.52 9.26
N TYR A 149 12.55 2.53 8.49
CA TYR A 149 13.38 1.66 7.66
C TYR A 149 14.16 2.46 6.60
N ASN A 150 13.47 3.31 5.85
CA ASN A 150 14.10 4.13 4.81
C ASN A 150 15.07 5.17 5.37
N ASN A 151 14.79 5.74 6.55
CA ASN A 151 15.71 6.64 7.24
C ASN A 151 16.99 5.92 7.71
N LEU A 152 16.85 4.70 8.21
CA LEU A 152 18.00 3.87 8.60
C LEU A 152 18.89 3.56 7.39
N LEU A 153 18.30 3.14 6.27
CA LEU A 153 19.05 2.87 5.03
C LEU A 153 19.82 4.11 4.55
N ARG A 154 19.18 5.29 4.54
CA ARG A 154 19.84 6.55 4.17
C ARG A 154 21.06 6.85 5.04
N ARG A 155 20.96 6.69 6.36
CA ARG A 155 22.07 6.93 7.31
C ARG A 155 23.25 5.97 7.12
N THR A 156 22.96 4.71 6.82
CA THR A 156 24.01 3.70 6.58
C THR A 156 24.76 3.96 5.28
N LEU A 157 24.05 4.40 4.23
CA LEU A 157 24.65 4.75 2.94
C LEU A 157 25.51 6.02 3.01
N THR A 158 25.10 7.04 3.78
CA THR A 158 25.90 8.26 3.94
C THR A 158 27.20 8.01 4.72
N ARG A 159 27.20 7.15 5.74
CA ARG A 159 28.41 6.79 6.51
C ARG A 159 29.48 6.08 5.69
N LYS A 160 29.11 5.26 4.69
CA LYS A 160 30.09 4.61 3.80
C LYS A 160 30.77 5.59 2.83
N GLY A 161 30.15 6.73 2.54
CA GLY A 161 30.70 7.76 1.64
C GLY A 161 31.63 8.77 2.30
N SER A 162 31.68 8.83 3.63
CA SER A 162 32.55 9.73 4.41
C SER A 162 33.81 9.06 4.97
N ALA A 163 34.02 7.77 4.66
CA ALA A 163 35.16 6.97 5.15
C ALA A 163 36.11 6.56 4.01
N SER A 164 36.12 7.32 2.91
CA SER A 164 37.01 7.14 1.75
C SER A 164 37.77 8.42 1.45
#